data_AF-A0A953RTH5-F1
#
_entry.id   AF-A0A953RTH5-F1
#
_cell.length_a   1.000
_cell.length_b   1.000
_cell.length_c   1.000
_cell.angle_alpha   90.00
_cell.angle_beta   90.00
_cell.angle_gamma   90.00
#
_symmetry.space_group_name_H-M   'P 1'
#
loop_
_entity.id
_entity.type
_entity.pdbx_description
1 polymer ?
#
loop_
_entity_poly.entity_id
_entity_poly.type
_entity_poly.pdbx_seq_one_letter_code
_entity_poly.pdbx_strand_id
1 'polypeptide(L)'
;MTRFHPTALVESGHVGEGTLVWAYAHILPGARIGRDCNICDHTFIENDVIVGDRVTIKCGVQLWDGLRVEDDVFIGPNATFTNDRFPRSKQHLAEYPPTIIKRGASIGANATLAPGIVIGEMAMVGAGAVVTHNAPPHSKLAGNPARIIGYVDATPEEVCGNAAPAAKLVEEVHDATPLGEATVYRLPRAKDLRGSLSFGEIDRQVPFEVKRYFLVFDVASEHIRGEHAHRTLQQFLVCVAGRCNVVTDDGASRHEVVLDSPAKGVYIPPMVWATQYKFTRDAVLLVLASEYYDASEYIRDYGDFLALRRTASPTSIDNLAAR
;
A
#
# COMPACT_ATOMS: atom_id res chain seq x y z
N MET A 1 -31.34 9.34 15.12
CA MET A 1 -31.51 8.81 16.49
C MET A 1 -30.59 7.60 16.72
N THR A 2 -29.64 7.73 17.66
CA THR A 2 -28.76 6.65 18.12
C THR A 2 -29.57 5.54 18.80
N ARG A 3 -29.23 4.27 18.56
CA ARG A 3 -29.97 3.12 19.15
C ARG A 3 -29.03 2.23 19.93
N PHE A 4 -29.24 2.17 21.25
CA PHE A 4 -28.52 1.27 22.14
C PHE A 4 -29.42 0.10 22.51
N HIS A 5 -28.90 -1.12 22.38
CA HIS A 5 -29.60 -2.31 22.84
C HIS A 5 -29.76 -2.29 24.37
N PRO A 6 -30.88 -2.77 24.94
CA PRO A 6 -31.13 -2.71 26.39
C PRO A 6 -30.07 -3.41 27.27
N THR A 7 -29.28 -4.32 26.69
CA THR A 7 -28.21 -5.06 27.39
C THR A 7 -26.81 -4.56 27.06
N ALA A 8 -26.68 -3.47 26.29
CA ALA A 8 -25.41 -2.77 26.13
C ALA A 8 -25.14 -1.89 27.35
N LEU A 9 -23.88 -1.82 27.77
CA LEU A 9 -23.43 -0.89 28.80
C LEU A 9 -22.69 0.29 28.14
N VAL A 10 -23.41 1.37 27.90
CA VAL A 10 -22.86 2.57 27.26
C VAL A 10 -22.76 3.69 28.28
N GLU A 11 -21.54 3.96 28.74
CA GLU A 11 -21.27 5.00 29.74
C GLU A 11 -20.78 6.31 29.09
N SER A 12 -20.29 6.25 27.84
CA SER A 12 -19.85 7.43 27.09
C SER A 12 -21.01 8.36 26.74
N GLY A 13 -20.80 9.66 26.97
CA GLY A 13 -21.66 10.74 26.48
C GLY A 13 -21.35 11.18 25.05
N HIS A 14 -20.40 10.54 24.37
CA HIS A 14 -19.86 10.95 23.06
C HIS A 14 -20.06 9.88 21.99
N VAL A 15 -21.32 9.52 21.74
CA VAL A 15 -21.69 8.62 20.64
C VAL A 15 -22.54 9.38 19.62
N GLY A 16 -22.06 9.44 18.38
CA GLY A 16 -22.69 10.20 17.30
C GLY A 16 -24.08 9.69 16.92
N GLU A 17 -24.83 10.54 16.22
CA GLU A 17 -26.15 10.19 15.70
C GLU A 17 -26.06 9.03 14.68
N GLY A 18 -27.07 8.16 14.69
CA GLY A 18 -27.19 7.06 13.74
C GLY A 18 -26.38 5.83 14.12
N THR A 19 -25.46 5.96 15.08
CA THR A 19 -24.68 4.83 15.60
C THR A 19 -25.57 3.81 16.31
N LEU A 20 -25.34 2.54 15.97
CA LEU A 20 -26.02 1.38 16.55
C LEU A 20 -25.05 0.66 17.51
N VAL A 21 -25.51 0.39 18.73
CA VAL A 21 -24.76 -0.39 19.72
C VAL A 21 -25.58 -1.61 20.11
N TRP A 22 -25.04 -2.79 19.84
CA TRP A 22 -25.73 -4.07 20.01
C TRP A 22 -25.47 -4.71 21.39
N ALA A 23 -26.05 -5.90 21.60
CA ALA A 23 -26.12 -6.54 22.90
C ALA A 23 -24.73 -6.81 23.52
N TYR A 24 -24.59 -6.58 24.82
CA TYR A 24 -23.36 -6.90 25.57
C TYR A 24 -22.10 -6.16 25.10
N ALA A 25 -22.24 -5.10 24.30
CA ALA A 25 -21.17 -4.14 24.09
C ALA A 25 -20.96 -3.31 25.36
N HIS A 26 -19.72 -2.98 25.69
CA HIS A 26 -19.37 -2.12 26.82
C HIS A 26 -18.44 -0.99 26.37
N ILE A 27 -18.89 0.26 26.54
CA ILE A 27 -18.22 1.48 26.08
C ILE A 27 -17.99 2.40 27.29
N LEU A 28 -16.71 2.64 27.63
CA LEU A 28 -16.31 3.43 28.79
C LEU A 28 -16.57 4.94 28.62
N PRO A 29 -16.67 5.72 29.72
CA PRO A 29 -17.06 7.14 29.68
C PRO A 29 -16.22 8.04 28.76
N GLY A 30 -14.92 7.77 28.64
CA GLY A 30 -14.00 8.59 27.85
C GLY A 30 -14.07 8.36 26.33
N ALA A 31 -14.62 7.22 25.88
CA ALA A 31 -14.62 6.83 24.48
C ALA A 31 -15.36 7.86 23.61
N ARG A 32 -14.86 8.13 22.40
CA ARG A 32 -15.50 9.04 21.44
C ARG A 32 -15.79 8.29 20.15
N ILE A 33 -17.08 8.17 19.80
CA ILE A 33 -17.54 7.42 18.64
C ILE A 33 -18.33 8.35 17.73
N GLY A 34 -17.99 8.36 16.44
CA GLY A 34 -18.64 9.15 15.41
C GLY A 34 -20.06 8.71 15.10
N ARG A 35 -20.56 9.21 13.97
CA ARG A 35 -21.91 9.01 13.44
C ARG A 35 -22.00 7.73 12.63
N ASP A 36 -23.21 7.21 12.50
CA ASP A 36 -23.54 6.08 11.60
C ASP A 36 -22.63 4.85 11.77
N CYS A 37 -22.09 4.63 12.96
CA CYS A 37 -21.26 3.47 13.26
C CYS A 37 -22.12 2.24 13.60
N ASN A 38 -21.51 1.06 13.51
CA ASN A 38 -22.14 -0.20 13.88
C ASN A 38 -21.26 -0.99 14.84
N ILE A 39 -21.59 -0.94 16.14
CA ILE A 39 -20.84 -1.55 17.25
C ILE A 39 -21.52 -2.85 17.66
N CYS A 40 -21.07 -3.97 17.10
CA CYS A 40 -21.70 -5.28 17.27
C CYS A 40 -21.47 -5.89 18.66
N ASP A 41 -22.12 -7.03 18.89
CA ASP A 41 -22.20 -7.72 20.18
C ASP A 41 -20.83 -8.04 20.79
N HIS A 42 -20.76 -8.02 22.12
CA HIS A 42 -19.54 -8.41 22.87
C HIS A 42 -18.28 -7.63 22.47
N THR A 43 -18.45 -6.36 22.09
CA THR A 43 -17.34 -5.43 21.88
C THR A 43 -17.00 -4.70 23.17
N PHE A 44 -15.74 -4.34 23.35
CA PHE A 44 -15.28 -3.53 24.48
C PHE A 44 -14.48 -2.33 23.98
N ILE A 45 -14.77 -1.13 24.48
CA ILE A 45 -14.13 0.11 24.04
C ILE A 45 -13.70 0.92 25.28
N GLU A 46 -12.39 1.16 25.44
CA GLU A 46 -11.82 1.91 26.57
C GLU A 46 -11.94 3.45 26.43
N ASN A 47 -11.35 4.17 27.39
CA ASN A 47 -11.53 5.61 27.53
C ASN A 47 -10.76 6.40 26.47
N ASP A 48 -9.49 6.08 26.24
CA ASP A 48 -8.67 6.75 25.24
C ASP A 48 -8.81 6.10 23.87
N VAL A 49 -10.05 6.06 23.37
CA VAL A 49 -10.38 5.56 22.03
C VAL A 49 -11.17 6.60 21.26
N ILE A 50 -10.75 6.86 20.02
CA ILE A 50 -11.47 7.70 19.08
C ILE A 50 -11.83 6.85 17.86
N VAL A 51 -13.12 6.78 17.56
CA VAL A 51 -13.69 6.14 16.37
C VAL A 51 -14.38 7.20 15.54
N GLY A 52 -14.04 7.27 14.25
CA GLY A 52 -14.64 8.18 13.27
C GLY A 52 -16.07 7.81 12.89
N ASP A 53 -16.53 8.30 11.75
CA ASP A 53 -17.87 8.08 11.23
C ASP A 53 -17.95 6.83 10.34
N ARG A 54 -19.13 6.21 10.26
CA ARG A 54 -19.43 5.07 9.37
C ARG A 54 -18.53 3.84 9.58
N VAL A 55 -17.98 3.70 10.79
CA VAL A 55 -17.12 2.56 11.16
C VAL A 55 -17.97 1.35 11.52
N THR A 56 -17.59 0.17 11.04
CA THR A 56 -18.19 -1.10 11.46
C THR A 56 -17.22 -1.88 12.34
N ILE A 57 -17.64 -2.22 13.55
CA ILE A 57 -16.88 -3.04 14.51
C ILE A 57 -17.68 -4.30 14.78
N LYS A 58 -17.20 -5.43 14.27
CA LYS A 58 -17.86 -6.73 14.43
C LYS A 58 -17.62 -7.32 15.82
N CYS A 59 -18.34 -8.40 16.11
CA CYS A 59 -18.40 -8.99 17.44
C CYS A 59 -17.03 -9.44 17.96
N GLY A 60 -16.85 -9.40 19.28
CA GLY A 60 -15.67 -9.94 19.96
C GLY A 60 -14.40 -9.11 19.78
N VAL A 61 -14.53 -7.84 19.38
CA VAL A 61 -13.41 -6.89 19.23
C VAL A 61 -13.24 -6.06 20.50
N GLN A 62 -12.00 -5.87 20.94
CA GLN A 62 -11.65 -4.96 22.04
C GLN A 62 -10.77 -3.83 21.51
N LEU A 63 -11.20 -2.59 21.74
CA LEU A 63 -10.44 -1.39 21.43
C LEU A 63 -9.86 -0.82 22.73
N TRP A 64 -8.54 -0.91 22.86
CA TRP A 64 -7.81 -0.46 24.04
C TRP A 64 -7.39 1.00 23.94
N ASP A 65 -7.03 1.59 25.09
CA ASP A 65 -6.47 2.93 25.19
C ASP A 65 -5.30 3.14 24.20
N GLY A 66 -5.30 4.28 23.53
CA GLY A 66 -4.34 4.66 22.48
C GLY A 66 -4.83 4.40 21.05
N LEU A 67 -5.98 3.74 20.85
CA LEU A 67 -6.47 3.41 19.51
C LEU A 67 -7.18 4.61 18.83
N ARG A 68 -6.84 4.86 17.57
CA ARG A 68 -7.48 5.86 16.71
C ARG A 68 -7.98 5.18 15.45
N VAL A 69 -9.30 5.17 15.25
CA VAL A 69 -9.95 4.57 14.09
C VAL A 69 -10.60 5.68 13.29
N GLU A 70 -10.15 5.90 12.06
CA GLU A 70 -10.71 6.92 11.17
C GLU A 70 -12.02 6.44 10.51
N ASP A 71 -12.65 7.31 9.73
CA ASP A 71 -13.95 7.04 9.12
C ASP A 71 -13.90 5.86 8.13
N ASP A 72 -15.06 5.25 7.88
CA ASP A 72 -15.27 4.22 6.86
C ASP A 72 -14.43 2.93 7.07
N VAL A 73 -13.84 2.76 8.26
CA VAL A 73 -13.07 1.56 8.62
C VAL A 73 -14.00 0.36 8.86
N PHE A 74 -13.56 -0.80 8.41
CA PHE A 74 -14.17 -2.08 8.74
C PHE A 74 -13.26 -2.90 9.66
N ILE A 75 -13.76 -3.29 10.83
CA ILE A 75 -13.07 -4.19 11.76
C ILE A 75 -13.84 -5.50 11.84
N GLY A 76 -13.23 -6.56 11.31
CA GLY A 76 -13.79 -7.91 11.24
C GLY A 76 -13.94 -8.58 12.62
N PRO A 77 -14.76 -9.64 12.71
CA PRO A 77 -15.06 -10.29 13.98
C PRO A 77 -13.80 -10.86 14.62
N ASN A 78 -13.70 -10.72 15.94
CA ASN A 78 -12.55 -11.16 16.74
C ASN A 78 -11.19 -10.56 16.32
N ALA A 79 -11.16 -9.48 15.52
CA ALA A 79 -9.92 -8.74 15.32
C ALA A 79 -9.40 -8.25 16.69
N THR A 80 -8.13 -8.51 16.95
CA THR A 80 -7.48 -8.30 18.24
C THR A 80 -6.47 -7.17 18.14
N PHE A 81 -6.65 -6.14 18.94
CA PHE A 81 -5.70 -5.04 19.10
C PHE A 81 -4.88 -5.23 20.36
N THR A 82 -3.69 -4.66 20.39
CA THR A 82 -2.81 -4.60 21.56
C THR A 82 -2.26 -3.20 21.71
N ASN A 83 -1.90 -2.81 22.93
CA ASN A 83 -1.38 -1.47 23.25
C ASN A 83 -0.04 -1.51 24.01
N ASP A 84 0.32 -2.63 24.65
CA ASP A 84 1.65 -2.86 25.22
C ASP A 84 2.41 -3.93 24.43
N ARG A 85 3.65 -3.62 24.05
CA ARG A 85 4.51 -4.53 23.28
C ARG A 85 5.09 -5.65 24.13
N PHE A 86 5.25 -5.41 25.43
CA PHE A 86 5.86 -6.35 26.38
C PHE A 86 5.05 -6.38 27.68
N PRO A 87 3.76 -6.77 27.62
CA PRO A 87 2.86 -6.67 28.76
C PRO A 87 3.32 -7.52 29.94
N ARG A 88 3.25 -6.94 31.14
CA ARG A 88 3.47 -7.65 32.41
C ARG A 88 2.39 -7.27 33.42
N SER A 89 1.89 -8.25 34.16
CA SER A 89 0.84 -8.02 35.16
C SER A 89 1.25 -6.95 36.18
N LYS A 90 0.35 -6.00 36.45
CA LYS A 90 0.54 -4.85 37.36
C LYS A 90 1.68 -3.90 36.96
N GLN A 91 2.10 -3.96 35.71
CA GLN A 91 3.01 -2.99 35.11
C GLN A 91 2.25 -2.31 33.98
N HIS A 92 2.14 -0.99 34.07
CA HIS A 92 1.40 -0.18 33.13
C HIS A 92 2.35 0.85 32.53
N LEU A 93 2.19 1.12 31.24
CA LEU A 93 2.87 2.23 30.60
C LEU A 93 2.27 3.54 31.12
N ALA A 94 3.11 4.58 31.22
CA ALA A 94 2.61 5.92 31.51
C ALA A 94 1.73 6.45 30.36
N GLU A 95 2.05 6.04 29.13
CA GLU A 95 1.31 6.35 27.91
C GLU A 95 1.43 5.15 26.95
N TYR A 96 0.32 4.76 26.34
CA TYR A 96 0.30 3.69 25.36
C TYR A 96 0.63 4.21 23.96
N PRO A 97 1.49 3.53 23.18
CA PRO A 97 1.79 3.93 21.82
C PRO A 97 0.53 3.90 20.95
N PRO A 98 0.27 4.97 20.17
CA PRO A 98 -0.96 5.07 19.40
C PRO A 98 -0.96 4.08 18.23
N THR A 99 -2.02 3.28 18.13
CA THR A 99 -2.31 2.46 16.95
C THR A 99 -3.36 3.19 16.13
N ILE A 100 -3.07 3.44 14.85
CA ILE A 100 -3.92 4.26 13.97
C ILE A 100 -4.42 3.41 12.81
N ILE A 101 -5.73 3.28 12.68
CA ILE A 101 -6.39 2.62 11.55
C ILE A 101 -6.98 3.71 10.66
N LYS A 102 -6.32 3.97 9.53
CA LYS A 102 -6.70 5.07 8.64
C LYS A 102 -7.95 4.77 7.82
N ARG A 103 -8.52 5.84 7.26
CA ARG A 103 -9.79 5.86 6.55
C ARG A 103 -9.95 4.73 5.55
N GLY A 104 -11.10 4.06 5.59
CA GLY A 104 -11.45 3.00 4.64
C GLY A 104 -10.63 1.71 4.76
N ALA A 105 -9.70 1.61 5.72
CA ALA A 105 -8.97 0.36 5.94
C ALA A 105 -9.90 -0.77 6.40
N SER A 106 -9.57 -2.00 6.03
CA SER A 106 -10.32 -3.20 6.37
C SER A 106 -9.44 -4.19 7.14
N ILE A 107 -9.84 -4.52 8.36
CA ILE A 107 -9.18 -5.47 9.23
C ILE A 107 -9.94 -6.81 9.18
N GLY A 108 -9.28 -7.84 8.67
CA GLY A 108 -9.87 -9.16 8.51
C GLY A 108 -10.23 -9.82 9.84
N ALA A 109 -11.15 -10.78 9.76
CA ALA A 109 -11.59 -11.56 10.92
C ALA A 109 -10.40 -12.21 11.64
N ASN A 110 -10.38 -12.14 12.96
CA ASN A 110 -9.35 -12.76 13.80
C ASN A 110 -7.90 -12.32 13.51
N ALA A 111 -7.70 -11.17 12.83
CA ALA A 111 -6.38 -10.58 12.67
C ALA A 111 -5.87 -10.04 14.02
N THR A 112 -4.56 -10.11 14.27
CA THR A 112 -3.92 -9.59 15.48
C THR A 112 -2.98 -8.45 15.10
N LEU A 113 -3.15 -7.29 15.74
CA LEU A 113 -2.35 -6.10 15.48
C LEU A 113 -1.42 -5.79 16.66
N ALA A 114 -0.13 -5.71 16.37
CA ALA A 114 0.88 -5.23 17.31
C ALA A 114 0.64 -3.75 17.69
N PRO A 115 1.14 -3.28 18.83
CA PRO A 115 0.88 -1.91 19.29
C PRO A 115 1.74 -0.89 18.55
N GLY A 116 1.26 0.35 18.46
CA GLY A 116 2.02 1.48 17.91
C GLY A 116 2.17 1.46 16.39
N ILE A 117 1.26 0.80 15.68
CA ILE A 117 1.34 0.67 14.21
C ILE A 117 0.27 1.51 13.51
N VAL A 118 0.56 1.88 12.26
CA VAL A 118 -0.36 2.58 11.37
C VAL A 118 -0.81 1.63 10.26
N ILE A 119 -2.12 1.45 10.11
CA ILE A 119 -2.72 0.80 8.95
C ILE A 119 -3.17 1.89 7.99
N GLY A 120 -2.53 1.96 6.82
CA GLY A 120 -2.74 3.01 5.82
C GLY A 120 -4.15 3.03 5.22
N GLU A 121 -4.51 4.16 4.61
CA GLU A 121 -5.83 4.37 4.00
C GLU A 121 -6.13 3.25 2.99
N MET A 122 -7.35 2.72 3.02
CA MET A 122 -7.80 1.65 2.12
C MET A 122 -6.96 0.35 2.17
N ALA A 123 -6.06 0.19 3.14
CA ALA A 123 -5.30 -1.05 3.30
C ALA A 123 -6.21 -2.20 3.74
N MET A 124 -5.91 -3.41 3.31
CA MET A 124 -6.69 -4.61 3.60
C MET A 124 -5.82 -5.64 4.31
N VAL A 125 -6.10 -5.87 5.59
CA VAL A 125 -5.49 -6.92 6.40
C VAL A 125 -6.33 -8.19 6.25
N GLY A 126 -5.71 -9.27 5.78
CA GLY A 126 -6.35 -10.57 5.61
C GLY A 126 -6.75 -11.20 6.95
N ALA A 127 -7.74 -12.09 6.89
CA ALA A 127 -8.19 -12.83 8.07
C ALA A 127 -7.05 -13.65 8.71
N GLY A 128 -6.97 -13.64 10.04
CA GLY A 128 -5.94 -14.36 10.80
C GLY A 128 -4.52 -13.80 10.68
N ALA A 129 -4.31 -12.66 10.02
CA ALA A 129 -2.98 -12.08 9.87
C ALA A 129 -2.43 -11.56 11.20
N VAL A 130 -1.12 -11.68 11.42
CA VAL A 130 -0.42 -11.10 12.58
C VAL A 130 0.42 -9.92 12.11
N VAL A 131 -0.11 -8.72 12.27
CA VAL A 131 0.48 -7.49 11.76
C VAL A 131 1.49 -6.93 12.75
N THR A 132 2.76 -6.89 12.34
CA THR A 132 3.89 -6.52 13.22
C THR A 132 4.54 -5.19 12.86
N HIS A 133 4.08 -4.51 11.82
CA HIS A 133 4.62 -3.24 11.33
C HIS A 133 3.53 -2.42 10.61
N ASN A 134 3.84 -1.17 10.27
CA ASN A 134 2.93 -0.30 9.53
C ASN A 134 2.55 -0.91 8.17
N ALA A 135 1.30 -0.72 7.77
CA ALA A 135 0.81 -1.09 6.45
C ALA A 135 0.69 0.17 5.57
N PRO A 136 1.30 0.20 4.38
CA PRO A 136 1.15 1.30 3.43
C PRO A 136 -0.30 1.45 2.94
N PRO A 137 -0.71 2.64 2.46
CA PRO A 137 -2.02 2.83 1.85
C PRO A 137 -2.28 1.81 0.73
N HIS A 138 -3.53 1.35 0.64
CA HIS A 138 -4.02 0.35 -0.32
C HIS A 138 -3.29 -1.00 -0.32
N SER A 139 -2.38 -1.28 0.61
CA SER A 139 -1.69 -2.57 0.65
C SER A 139 -2.61 -3.71 1.07
N LYS A 140 -2.38 -4.92 0.55
CA LYS A 140 -3.03 -6.17 1.01
C LYS A 140 -2.02 -6.96 1.83
N LEU A 141 -2.35 -7.28 3.08
CA LEU A 141 -1.48 -8.05 3.98
C LEU A 141 -2.09 -9.39 4.33
N ALA A 142 -1.27 -10.44 4.46
CA ALA A 142 -1.71 -11.74 4.97
C ALA A 142 -0.58 -12.52 5.64
N GLY A 143 -0.94 -13.51 6.46
CA GLY A 143 0.00 -14.45 7.08
C GLY A 143 0.44 -14.09 8.50
N ASN A 144 1.27 -14.96 9.09
CA ASN A 144 1.87 -14.77 10.40
C ASN A 144 3.39 -15.06 10.32
N PRO A 145 4.25 -14.04 10.48
CA PRO A 145 3.92 -12.61 10.51
C PRO A 145 3.36 -12.12 9.16
N ALA A 146 2.55 -11.07 9.19
CA ALA A 146 1.87 -10.55 7.99
C ALA A 146 2.87 -9.97 6.98
N ARG A 147 2.61 -10.19 5.69
CA ARG A 147 3.43 -9.67 4.57
C ARG A 147 2.53 -9.03 3.53
N ILE A 148 3.03 -8.02 2.81
CA ILE A 148 2.32 -7.44 1.67
C ILE A 148 2.29 -8.45 0.52
N ILE A 149 1.08 -8.87 0.15
CA ILE A 149 0.83 -9.83 -0.94
C ILE A 149 0.31 -9.15 -2.21
N GLY A 150 0.02 -7.85 -2.17
CA GLY A 150 -0.46 -7.06 -3.31
C GLY A 150 -0.98 -5.69 -2.88
N TYR A 151 -1.57 -4.96 -3.82
CA TYR A 151 -2.26 -3.69 -3.57
C TYR A 151 -3.70 -3.73 -4.09
N VAL A 152 -4.63 -3.13 -3.34
CA VAL A 152 -6.04 -2.99 -3.71
C VAL A 152 -6.13 -2.31 -5.07
N ASP A 153 -7.01 -2.83 -5.93
CA ASP A 153 -7.23 -2.39 -7.32
C ASP A 153 -6.01 -2.44 -8.25
N ALA A 154 -4.88 -3.00 -7.83
CA ALA A 154 -3.76 -3.26 -8.73
C ALA A 154 -4.13 -4.38 -9.70
N THR A 155 -4.23 -4.05 -10.99
CA THR A 155 -4.40 -5.02 -12.07
C THR A 155 -3.05 -5.71 -12.34
N PRO A 156 -2.96 -7.05 -12.17
CA PRO A 156 -1.78 -7.78 -12.58
C PRO A 156 -1.70 -7.75 -14.10
N GLU A 157 -0.64 -7.14 -14.63
CA GLU A 157 -0.38 -7.19 -16.07
C GLU A 157 0.48 -8.41 -16.35
N GLU A 158 -0.18 -9.47 -16.83
CA GLU A 158 0.49 -10.56 -17.53
C GLU A 158 0.99 -10.02 -18.88
N VAL A 159 2.15 -9.38 -18.87
CA VAL A 159 2.94 -9.25 -20.10
C VAL A 159 3.51 -10.64 -20.41
N CYS A 160 2.63 -11.47 -20.98
CA CYS A 160 2.75 -12.90 -21.12
C CYS A 160 3.77 -13.29 -22.20
N GLY A 161 4.38 -14.46 -22.03
CA GLY A 161 4.98 -15.24 -23.12
C GLY A 161 6.50 -15.16 -23.28
N ASN A 162 7.20 -16.12 -22.67
CA ASN A 162 8.32 -16.79 -23.34
C ASN A 162 7.75 -17.68 -24.46
N ALA A 163 7.20 -17.09 -25.51
CA ALA A 163 6.96 -17.84 -26.74
C ALA A 163 8.22 -17.63 -27.59
N ALA A 164 9.06 -18.65 -27.67
CA ALA A 164 10.14 -18.69 -28.64
C ALA A 164 9.58 -19.21 -29.97
N PRO A 165 9.55 -18.40 -31.04
CA PRO A 165 9.58 -18.94 -32.39
C PRO A 165 11.01 -19.34 -32.75
N ALA A 166 11.13 -20.31 -33.65
CA ALA A 166 12.40 -20.82 -34.12
C ALA A 166 13.24 -19.74 -34.84
N ALA A 167 14.54 -19.75 -34.54
CA ALA A 167 15.65 -19.30 -35.37
C ALA A 167 15.48 -17.95 -36.13
N LYS A 168 15.56 -16.84 -35.40
CA LYS A 168 16.15 -15.59 -35.91
C LYS A 168 17.24 -15.10 -34.95
N LEU A 169 18.39 -14.69 -35.51
CA LEU A 169 19.62 -14.37 -34.77
C LEU A 169 19.55 -13.07 -33.95
N VAL A 170 18.53 -12.24 -34.18
CA VAL A 170 18.18 -11.07 -33.37
C VAL A 170 16.66 -10.91 -33.49
N GLU A 171 15.94 -10.99 -32.38
CA GLU A 171 14.56 -10.49 -32.33
C GLU A 171 14.64 -8.99 -32.01
N GLU A 172 14.48 -8.14 -33.02
CA GLU A 172 14.18 -6.70 -32.84
C GLU A 172 12.74 -6.51 -32.35
N VAL A 173 12.35 -7.21 -31.28
CA VAL A 173 11.05 -6.99 -30.65
C VAL A 173 11.25 -5.90 -29.61
N HIS A 174 11.24 -4.66 -30.08
CA HIS A 174 10.96 -3.51 -29.22
C HIS A 174 9.44 -3.37 -29.14
N ASP A 175 8.88 -3.85 -28.03
CA ASP A 175 7.48 -3.61 -27.71
C ASP A 175 7.43 -2.78 -26.43
N ALA A 176 6.72 -1.66 -26.52
CA ALA A 176 6.50 -0.73 -25.43
C ALA A 176 5.01 -0.80 -25.09
N THR A 177 4.70 -1.42 -23.95
CA THR A 177 3.32 -1.61 -23.51
C THR A 177 3.02 -0.59 -22.41
N PRO A 178 2.05 0.32 -22.60
CA PRO A 178 1.63 1.24 -21.55
C PRO A 178 1.12 0.50 -20.31
N LEU A 179 1.43 1.04 -19.13
CA LEU A 179 1.06 0.52 -17.81
C LEU A 179 0.54 1.68 -16.95
N GLY A 180 -0.63 2.22 -17.33
CA GLY A 180 -1.03 3.57 -16.92
C GLY A 180 -0.10 4.61 -17.54
N GLU A 181 0.44 5.53 -16.73
CA GLU A 181 1.47 6.48 -17.17
C GLU A 181 2.88 5.84 -17.26
N ALA A 182 3.11 4.68 -16.64
CA ALA A 182 4.35 3.94 -16.80
C ALA A 182 4.37 3.17 -18.14
N THR A 183 5.53 2.62 -18.51
CA THR A 183 5.64 1.83 -19.74
C THR A 183 6.56 0.63 -19.53
N VAL A 184 6.09 -0.56 -19.88
CA VAL A 184 6.90 -1.78 -19.85
C VAL A 184 7.57 -1.95 -21.21
N TYR A 185 8.87 -2.20 -21.17
CA TYR A 185 9.69 -2.40 -22.35
C TYR A 185 10.17 -3.85 -22.42
N ARG A 186 9.97 -4.49 -23.57
CA ARG A 186 10.74 -5.66 -23.97
C ARG A 186 12.03 -5.18 -24.62
N LEU A 187 13.17 -5.49 -24.00
CA LEU A 187 14.48 -5.14 -24.50
C LEU A 187 14.95 -6.17 -25.53
N PRO A 188 15.68 -5.73 -26.58
CA PRO A 188 16.32 -6.63 -27.53
C PRO A 188 17.06 -7.78 -26.83
N ARG A 189 16.93 -9.00 -27.36
CA ARG A 189 17.58 -10.19 -26.84
C ARG A 189 18.16 -11.03 -27.97
N ALA A 190 19.44 -11.34 -27.87
CA ALA A 190 20.11 -12.31 -28.73
C ALA A 190 20.51 -13.53 -27.89
N LYS A 191 20.29 -14.73 -28.43
CA LYS A 191 20.70 -15.99 -27.79
C LYS A 191 21.45 -16.85 -28.80
N ASP A 192 22.66 -17.25 -28.45
CA ASP A 192 23.50 -18.15 -29.23
C ASP A 192 24.14 -19.23 -28.34
N LEU A 193 25.03 -20.06 -28.91
CA LEU A 193 25.72 -21.11 -28.17
C LEU A 193 26.65 -20.59 -27.05
N ARG A 194 27.05 -19.32 -27.09
CA ARG A 194 27.93 -18.68 -26.10
C ARG A 194 27.15 -18.08 -24.93
N GLY A 195 25.84 -17.88 -25.08
CA GLY A 195 24.98 -17.39 -24.01
C GLY A 195 23.81 -16.54 -24.49
N SER A 196 23.39 -15.61 -23.64
CA SER A 196 22.34 -14.63 -23.94
C SER A 196 22.87 -13.21 -23.72
N LEU A 197 22.48 -12.30 -24.60
CA LEU A 197 22.79 -10.88 -24.52
C LEU A 197 21.48 -10.10 -24.63
N SER A 198 21.31 -9.10 -23.78
CA SER A 198 20.25 -8.10 -23.92
C SER A 198 20.88 -6.71 -23.77
N PHE A 199 20.30 -5.72 -24.43
CA PHE A 199 20.80 -4.35 -24.42
C PHE A 199 19.65 -3.35 -24.50
N GLY A 200 19.91 -2.12 -24.07
CA GLY A 200 19.04 -0.97 -24.28
C GLY A 200 19.91 0.24 -24.63
N GLU A 201 19.47 1.01 -25.61
CA GLU A 201 20.12 2.23 -26.06
C GLU A 201 19.36 3.44 -25.52
N ILE A 202 20.11 4.47 -25.11
CA ILE A 202 19.57 5.77 -24.71
C ILE A 202 18.87 6.40 -25.91
N ASP A 203 17.75 7.08 -25.66
CA ASP A 203 16.85 7.68 -26.65
C ASP A 203 16.17 6.68 -27.61
N ARG A 204 16.28 5.37 -27.33
CA ARG A 204 15.53 4.32 -28.02
C ARG A 204 14.72 3.50 -27.02
N GLN A 205 15.36 2.56 -26.31
CA GLN A 205 14.69 1.74 -25.31
C GLN A 205 14.59 2.45 -23.96
N VAL A 206 15.58 3.28 -23.64
CA VAL A 206 15.59 4.10 -22.42
C VAL A 206 15.25 5.54 -22.85
N PRO A 207 14.05 6.06 -22.53
CA PRO A 207 13.52 7.28 -23.15
C PRO A 207 14.06 8.59 -22.55
N PHE A 208 15.24 8.56 -21.92
CA PHE A 208 15.87 9.72 -21.30
C PHE A 208 17.39 9.55 -21.16
N GLU A 209 18.10 10.68 -21.08
CA GLU A 209 19.53 10.71 -20.75
C GLU A 209 19.79 10.23 -19.31
N VAL A 210 20.67 9.25 -19.15
CA VAL A 210 20.99 8.67 -17.83
C VAL A 210 22.16 9.41 -17.20
N LYS A 211 21.91 10.09 -16.08
CA LYS A 211 22.96 10.72 -15.26
C LYS A 211 23.43 9.86 -14.10
N ARG A 212 22.63 8.87 -13.71
CA ARG A 212 22.92 8.00 -12.56
C ARG A 212 22.34 6.61 -12.75
N TYR A 213 23.08 5.60 -12.28
CA TYR A 213 22.53 4.27 -12.04
C TYR A 213 22.78 3.86 -10.59
N PHE A 214 21.97 2.93 -10.10
CA PHE A 214 22.20 2.27 -8.83
C PHE A 214 21.64 0.85 -8.85
N LEU A 215 22.11 0.02 -7.92
CA LEU A 215 21.69 -1.36 -7.76
C LEU A 215 21.00 -1.56 -6.42
N VAL A 216 19.91 -2.30 -6.42
CA VAL A 216 19.24 -2.79 -5.21
C VAL A 216 19.35 -4.32 -5.20
N PHE A 217 19.99 -4.86 -4.17
CA PHE A 217 20.26 -6.29 -4.01
C PHE A 217 20.27 -6.66 -2.52
N ASP A 218 20.28 -7.96 -2.22
CA ASP A 218 20.22 -8.49 -0.84
C ASP A 218 19.05 -7.91 -0.02
N VAL A 219 17.89 -7.85 -0.67
CA VAL A 219 16.64 -7.40 -0.04
C VAL A 219 15.98 -8.63 0.56
N ALA A 220 15.81 -8.66 1.89
CA ALA A 220 15.01 -9.70 2.51
C ALA A 220 13.61 -9.69 1.88
N SER A 221 13.08 -10.86 1.52
CA SER A 221 11.84 -10.98 0.72
C SER A 221 10.61 -10.31 1.35
N GLU A 222 10.69 -10.01 2.65
CA GLU A 222 9.68 -9.31 3.43
C GLU A 222 9.76 -7.78 3.38
N HIS A 223 10.87 -7.21 2.92
CA HIS A 223 11.05 -5.77 2.83
C HIS A 223 10.45 -5.21 1.54
N ILE A 224 9.75 -4.10 1.72
CA ILE A 224 9.31 -3.24 0.63
C ILE A 224 10.40 -2.19 0.40
N ARG A 225 10.61 -1.85 -0.86
CA ARG A 225 11.49 -0.78 -1.32
C ARG A 225 10.68 0.19 -2.16
N GLY A 226 11.18 1.41 -2.32
CA GLY A 226 10.44 2.46 -3.03
C GLY A 226 9.54 3.22 -2.07
N GLU A 227 8.23 3.19 -2.31
CA GLU A 227 7.21 3.91 -1.54
C GLU A 227 7.38 5.43 -1.64
N HIS A 228 7.58 5.90 -2.86
CA HIS A 228 7.65 7.32 -3.16
C HIS A 228 7.34 7.60 -4.63
N ALA A 229 7.05 8.86 -4.92
CA ALA A 229 7.12 9.43 -6.26
C ALA A 229 8.29 10.42 -6.35
N HIS A 230 8.67 10.76 -7.58
CA HIS A 230 9.64 11.81 -7.87
C HIS A 230 8.97 13.02 -8.53
N ARG A 231 9.41 14.24 -8.21
CA ARG A 231 8.85 15.47 -8.81
C ARG A 231 9.20 15.61 -10.28
N THR A 232 10.47 15.45 -10.63
CA THR A 232 10.98 15.64 -12.00
C THR A 232 11.83 14.48 -12.51
N LEU A 233 12.39 13.67 -11.61
CA LEU A 233 13.26 12.55 -11.97
C LEU A 233 12.48 11.42 -12.66
N GLN A 234 13.04 10.91 -13.76
CA GLN A 234 12.60 9.73 -14.49
C GLN A 234 13.41 8.50 -14.07
N GLN A 235 12.77 7.32 -14.07
CA GLN A 235 13.43 6.06 -13.74
C GLN A 235 13.19 4.99 -14.81
N PHE A 236 14.18 4.12 -14.99
CA PHE A 236 14.05 2.90 -15.79
C PHE A 236 14.60 1.72 -14.98
N LEU A 237 13.75 0.74 -14.69
CA LEU A 237 14.03 -0.38 -13.79
C LEU A 237 14.18 -1.67 -14.60
N VAL A 238 15.24 -2.45 -14.32
CA VAL A 238 15.47 -3.79 -14.89
C VAL A 238 15.94 -4.73 -13.79
N CYS A 239 15.25 -5.86 -13.59
CA CYS A 239 15.73 -6.90 -12.69
C CYS A 239 16.72 -7.81 -13.45
N VAL A 240 18.02 -7.56 -13.27
CA VAL A 240 19.09 -8.19 -14.06
C VAL A 240 19.41 -9.63 -13.62
N ALA A 241 19.04 -9.97 -12.38
CA ALA A 241 19.09 -11.32 -11.83
C ALA A 241 17.91 -11.51 -10.88
N GLY A 242 17.48 -12.75 -10.66
CA GLY A 242 16.32 -13.09 -9.84
C GLY A 242 15.02 -12.46 -10.34
N ARG A 243 14.15 -12.09 -9.41
CA ARG A 243 12.83 -11.51 -9.68
C ARG A 243 12.43 -10.50 -8.62
N CYS A 244 11.72 -9.46 -9.03
CA CYS A 244 10.93 -8.61 -8.13
C CYS A 244 9.63 -8.16 -8.79
N ASN A 245 8.71 -7.63 -7.99
CA ASN A 245 7.47 -7.02 -8.47
C ASN A 245 7.58 -5.50 -8.31
N VAL A 246 7.11 -4.76 -9.31
CA VAL A 246 7.04 -3.30 -9.31
C VAL A 246 5.58 -2.88 -9.44
N VAL A 247 5.12 -2.06 -8.51
CA VAL A 247 3.81 -1.41 -8.54
C VAL A 247 4.02 0.04 -8.95
N THR A 248 3.28 0.48 -9.95
CA THR A 248 3.23 1.87 -10.42
C THR A 248 1.83 2.43 -10.21
N ASP A 249 1.77 3.65 -9.72
CA ASP A 249 0.52 4.32 -9.34
C ASP A 249 0.57 5.80 -9.77
N ASP A 250 -0.36 6.20 -10.63
CA ASP A 250 -0.49 7.56 -11.16
C ASP A 250 -1.48 8.42 -10.35
N GLY A 251 -1.98 7.91 -9.22
CA GLY A 251 -2.99 8.51 -8.36
C GLY A 251 -4.44 8.25 -8.79
N ALA A 252 -4.66 7.72 -10.00
CA ALA A 252 -5.98 7.33 -10.50
C ALA A 252 -6.07 5.81 -10.78
N SER A 253 -4.99 5.21 -11.26
CA SER A 253 -4.87 3.80 -11.57
C SER A 253 -3.58 3.21 -11.01
N ARG A 254 -3.64 1.94 -10.63
CA ARG A 254 -2.52 1.20 -10.06
C ARG A 254 -2.31 -0.08 -10.84
N HIS A 255 -1.06 -0.36 -11.16
CA HIS A 255 -0.68 -1.50 -11.99
C HIS A 255 0.50 -2.22 -11.37
N GLU A 256 0.57 -3.54 -11.57
CA GLU A 256 1.67 -4.36 -11.08
C GLU A 256 2.33 -5.12 -12.22
N VAL A 257 3.66 -4.99 -12.34
CA VAL A 257 4.48 -5.71 -13.30
C VAL A 257 5.53 -6.55 -12.59
N VAL A 258 5.74 -7.78 -13.09
CA VAL A 258 6.83 -8.65 -12.65
C VAL A 258 8.06 -8.42 -13.53
N LEU A 259 9.19 -8.10 -12.91
CA LEU A 259 10.50 -8.07 -13.55
C LEU A 259 11.27 -9.34 -13.16
N ASP A 260 11.38 -10.28 -14.09
CA ASP A 260 11.95 -11.62 -13.92
C ASP A 260 12.94 -12.00 -15.03
N SER A 261 13.36 -11.01 -15.82
CA SER A 261 14.26 -11.19 -16.97
C SER A 261 15.07 -9.92 -17.19
N PRO A 262 16.38 -10.02 -17.49
CA PRO A 262 17.20 -8.87 -17.86
C PRO A 262 16.77 -8.23 -19.20
N ALA A 263 15.88 -8.89 -19.95
CA ALA A 263 15.30 -8.37 -21.20
C ALA A 263 13.92 -7.71 -20.99
N LYS A 264 13.53 -7.42 -19.75
CA LYS A 264 12.29 -6.71 -19.42
C LYS A 264 12.63 -5.52 -18.52
N GLY A 265 12.18 -4.34 -18.92
CA GLY A 265 12.33 -3.11 -18.14
C GLY A 265 11.00 -2.40 -17.94
N VAL A 266 10.93 -1.52 -16.95
CA VAL A 266 9.80 -0.60 -16.77
C VAL A 266 10.31 0.82 -16.63
N TYR A 267 9.79 1.69 -17.49
CA TYR A 267 9.95 3.14 -17.41
C TYR A 267 8.89 3.71 -16.47
N ILE A 268 9.34 4.57 -15.56
CA ILE A 268 8.51 5.27 -14.59
C ILE A 268 8.76 6.77 -14.80
N PRO A 269 7.80 7.52 -15.36
CA PRO A 269 7.93 8.96 -15.51
C PRO A 269 7.86 9.69 -14.14
N PRO A 270 8.12 11.00 -14.11
CA PRO A 270 7.93 11.78 -12.90
C PRO A 270 6.45 11.76 -12.48
N MET A 271 6.19 12.02 -11.21
CA MET A 271 4.84 12.01 -10.64
C MET A 271 4.09 10.68 -10.80
N VAL A 272 4.82 9.57 -10.82
CA VAL A 272 4.30 8.22 -10.62
C VAL A 272 4.89 7.65 -9.34
N TRP A 273 4.02 7.20 -8.43
CA TRP A 273 4.42 6.53 -7.20
C TRP A 273 4.82 5.09 -7.50
N ALA A 274 6.01 4.71 -7.04
CA ALA A 274 6.60 3.42 -7.35
C ALA A 274 6.93 2.62 -6.07
N THR A 275 6.56 1.35 -6.06
CA THR A 275 6.90 0.42 -4.99
C THR A 275 7.49 -0.86 -5.56
N GLN A 276 8.60 -1.34 -5.00
CA GLN A 276 9.26 -2.59 -5.39
C GLN A 276 9.25 -3.56 -4.22
N TYR A 277 8.79 -4.79 -4.44
CA TYR A 277 8.62 -5.78 -3.38
C TYR A 277 8.68 -7.21 -3.92
N LYS A 278 8.56 -8.22 -3.04
CA LYS A 278 8.68 -9.65 -3.37
C LYS A 278 9.98 -9.99 -4.11
N PHE A 279 11.09 -9.44 -3.63
CA PHE A 279 12.42 -9.78 -4.15
C PHE A 279 12.73 -11.26 -3.86
N THR A 280 13.20 -11.98 -4.87
CA THR A 280 13.88 -13.26 -4.65
C THR A 280 15.26 -13.03 -4.05
N ARG A 281 15.82 -14.04 -3.39
CA ARG A 281 17.11 -13.92 -2.69
C ARG A 281 18.28 -13.53 -3.60
N ASP A 282 18.20 -13.94 -4.86
CA ASP A 282 19.17 -13.65 -5.92
C ASP A 282 18.83 -12.39 -6.72
N ALA A 283 17.78 -11.65 -6.33
CA ALA A 283 17.32 -10.48 -7.07
C ALA A 283 18.33 -9.34 -7.05
N VAL A 284 18.61 -8.80 -8.24
CA VAL A 284 19.41 -7.58 -8.44
C VAL A 284 18.61 -6.65 -9.36
N LEU A 285 18.12 -5.56 -8.80
CA LEU A 285 17.39 -4.53 -9.54
C LEU A 285 18.33 -3.39 -9.92
N LEU A 286 18.55 -3.21 -11.22
CA LEU A 286 19.20 -2.05 -11.81
C LEU A 286 18.18 -0.94 -11.98
N VAL A 287 18.54 0.27 -11.55
CA VAL A 287 17.75 1.48 -11.78
C VAL A 287 18.62 2.51 -12.49
N LEU A 288 18.15 2.98 -13.65
CA LEU A 288 18.69 4.13 -14.35
C LEU A 288 17.83 5.36 -13.99
N ALA A 289 18.47 6.51 -13.78
CA ALA A 289 17.82 7.74 -13.38
C ALA A 289 18.29 8.92 -14.23
N SER A 290 17.35 9.80 -14.58
CA SER A 290 17.64 10.99 -15.40
C SER A 290 18.43 12.08 -14.66
N GLU A 291 18.46 12.03 -13.33
CA GLU A 291 19.12 13.03 -12.48
C GLU A 291 20.04 12.43 -11.41
N TYR A 292 20.97 13.26 -10.94
CA TYR A 292 21.78 12.98 -9.76
C TYR A 292 20.92 12.82 -8.50
N TYR A 293 21.51 12.36 -7.41
CA TYR A 293 20.77 12.21 -6.15
C TYR A 293 20.38 13.57 -5.59
N ASP A 294 19.08 13.79 -5.40
CA ASP A 294 18.54 14.89 -4.65
C ASP A 294 17.43 14.37 -3.72
N ALA A 295 17.59 14.61 -2.41
CA ALA A 295 16.63 14.18 -1.42
C ALA A 295 15.31 14.99 -1.48
N SER A 296 15.35 16.22 -1.98
CA SER A 296 14.18 17.12 -2.06
C SER A 296 13.19 16.73 -3.18
N GLU A 297 13.65 15.93 -4.14
CA GLU A 297 12.85 15.39 -5.24
C GLU A 297 11.87 14.30 -4.81
N TYR A 298 12.03 13.72 -3.62
CA TYR A 298 11.21 12.61 -3.14
C TYR A 298 9.89 13.09 -2.52
N ILE A 299 8.78 12.52 -2.98
CA ILE A 299 7.48 12.62 -2.33
C ILE A 299 7.24 11.29 -1.62
N ARG A 300 7.36 11.28 -0.28
CA ARG A 300 7.28 10.07 0.57
C ARG A 300 5.97 9.92 1.33
N ASP A 301 5.11 10.93 1.29
CA ASP A 301 3.75 10.84 1.79
C ASP A 301 2.78 10.65 0.63
N TYR A 302 1.96 9.61 0.71
CA TYR A 302 1.04 9.25 -0.36
C TYR A 302 -0.11 10.26 -0.50
N GLY A 303 -0.54 10.89 0.61
CA GLY A 303 -1.54 11.96 0.61
C GLY A 303 -1.05 13.21 -0.11
N ASP A 304 0.19 13.62 0.16
CA ASP A 304 0.87 14.72 -0.54
C ASP A 304 0.99 14.42 -2.03
N PHE A 305 1.35 13.19 -2.40
CA PHE A 305 1.38 12.73 -3.79
C PHE A 305 0.02 12.90 -4.48
N LEU A 306 -1.06 12.40 -3.88
CA LEU A 306 -2.41 12.55 -4.44
C LEU A 306 -2.86 14.01 -4.51
N ALA A 307 -2.48 14.84 -3.53
CA ALA A 307 -2.77 16.28 -3.55
C ALA A 307 -2.08 16.96 -4.75
N LEU A 308 -0.79 16.69 -4.95
CA LEU A 308 -0.01 17.23 -6.07
C LEU A 308 -0.56 16.78 -7.43
N ARG A 309 -0.93 15.51 -7.57
CA ARG A 309 -1.55 14.99 -8.81
C ARG A 309 -2.87 15.69 -9.14
N ARG A 310 -3.72 15.93 -8.14
CA ARG A 310 -4.98 16.69 -8.31
C ARG A 310 -4.76 18.13 -8.75
N THR A 311 -3.70 18.79 -8.28
CA THR A 311 -3.37 20.16 -8.72
C THR A 311 -2.77 20.23 -10.11
N ALA A 312 -2.13 19.14 -10.58
CA ALA A 312 -1.49 19.07 -11.88
C ALA A 312 -2.46 18.65 -13.01
N SER A 313 -3.57 17.98 -12.70
CA SER A 313 -4.64 17.70 -13.67
C SER A 313 -5.44 18.99 -13.96
N PRO A 314 -5.41 19.54 -15.19
CA PRO A 314 -6.21 20.72 -15.52
C PRO A 314 -7.70 20.32 -15.58
N THR A 315 -8.46 20.64 -14.54
CA THR A 315 -9.93 20.66 -14.62
C THR A 315 -10.32 21.84 -15.52
N SER A 316 -10.66 21.54 -16.78
CA SER A 316 -11.64 22.25 -17.62
C SER A 316 -12.00 23.68 -17.17
N ILE A 317 -11.18 24.67 -17.51
CA ILE A 317 -11.61 26.07 -17.63
C ILE A 317 -11.93 26.29 -19.12
N ASP A 318 -13.10 25.80 -19.53
CA ASP A 318 -13.75 26.16 -20.80
C ASP A 318 -15.25 25.89 -20.62
N ASN A 319 -15.92 26.70 -19.79
CA ASN A 319 -17.38 26.87 -19.81
C ASN A 319 -17.88 28.08 -18.99
N LEU A 320 -17.15 29.20 -19.02
CA LEU A 320 -17.66 30.51 -18.62
C LEU A 320 -17.24 31.58 -19.64
N ALA A 321 -17.54 31.32 -20.91
CA ALA A 321 -17.52 32.32 -21.97
C ALA A 321 -18.55 31.97 -23.06
N ALA A 322 -19.75 31.56 -22.67
CA ALA A 322 -20.93 31.51 -23.55
C ALA A 322 -22.21 31.35 -22.72
N ARG A 323 -22.68 32.45 -22.12
CA ARG A 323 -24.10 32.78 -21.88
C ARG A 323 -24.20 34.15 -21.23
#